data_AF-A0A385AGI4-F1
#
_entry.id   AF-A0A385AGI4-F1
#
_cell.length_a   1.000
_cell.length_b   1.000
_cell.length_c   1.000
_cell.angle_alpha   90.00
_cell.angle_beta   90.00
_cell.angle_gamma   90.00
#
_symmetry.space_group_name_H-M   'P 1'
#
loop_
_entity.id
_entity.type
_entity.pdbx_description
1 polymer ?
#
loop_
_entity_poly.entity_id
_entity_poly.type
_entity_poly.pdbx_seq_one_letter_code
_entity_poly.pdbx_strand_id
1 'polypeptide(L)'
;MTAIVEQFDLKFKKNRLVGSEIMIRQFIFEIYYSYFNGIEKPLQTGQTVADQAMDRLSADLDISRLPTTDKKLEIYIKIQYIRMHGKDYLTDHVLTAGFKEAQANLWHSVTQMMANDYRLNVSGEFEIEALLTFLFAEGFTQFEVNWLASDLQSKVTQLTQRFIEQVNVVLAADAGQTP
;
A
#
# COMPACT_ATOMS: atom_id res chain seq x y z
N MET A 1 -1.67 22.62 0.64
CA MET A 1 -2.10 21.29 1.10
C MET A 1 -3.39 20.85 0.40
N THR A 2 -4.45 21.67 0.41
CA THR A 2 -5.75 21.36 -0.24
C THR A 2 -5.64 21.08 -1.75
N ALA A 3 -4.86 21.88 -2.49
CA ALA A 3 -4.65 21.67 -3.93
C ALA A 3 -3.90 20.36 -4.28
N ILE A 4 -3.12 19.80 -3.36
CA ILE A 4 -2.37 18.54 -3.61
C ILE A 4 -3.27 17.34 -3.37
N VAL A 5 -4.11 17.35 -2.33
CA VAL A 5 -5.04 16.24 -2.07
C VAL A 5 -6.13 16.12 -3.15
N GLU A 6 -6.55 17.24 -3.72
CA GLU A 6 -7.54 17.27 -4.81
C GLU A 6 -7.04 16.57 -6.08
N GLN A 7 -5.72 16.54 -6.33
CA GLN A 7 -5.13 15.79 -7.46
C GLN A 7 -5.29 14.27 -7.32
N PHE A 8 -5.50 13.78 -6.09
CA PHE A 8 -5.76 12.37 -5.79
C PHE A 8 -7.26 12.08 -5.55
N ASP A 9 -8.14 13.02 -5.91
CA ASP A 9 -9.59 12.99 -5.60
C ASP A 9 -9.88 12.85 -4.10
N LEU A 10 -8.99 13.38 -3.25
CA LEU A 10 -9.13 13.41 -1.80
C LEU A 10 -9.58 14.80 -1.35
N LYS A 11 -10.41 14.84 -0.30
CA LYS A 11 -10.99 16.09 0.22
C LYS A 11 -10.91 16.12 1.74
N PHE A 12 -10.70 17.31 2.31
CA PHE A 12 -10.88 17.52 3.74
C PHE A 12 -12.33 17.91 4.04
N LYS A 13 -13.04 17.09 4.81
CA LYS A 13 -14.41 17.37 5.27
C LYS A 13 -14.48 17.18 6.78
N LYS A 14 -14.85 18.24 7.52
CA LYS A 14 -14.94 18.23 9.00
C LYS A 14 -13.66 17.69 9.67
N ASN A 15 -12.50 18.19 9.27
CA ASN A 15 -11.17 17.73 9.74
C ASN A 15 -10.87 16.25 9.50
N ARG A 16 -11.56 15.60 8.56
CA ARG A 16 -11.25 14.24 8.10
C ARG A 16 -10.85 14.27 6.64
N LEU A 17 -9.86 13.47 6.29
CA LEU A 17 -9.55 13.18 4.89
C LEU A 17 -10.59 12.17 4.39
N VAL A 18 -11.24 12.48 3.27
CA VAL A 18 -12.34 11.71 2.68
C VAL A 18 -12.05 11.45 1.22
N GLY A 19 -12.31 10.23 0.77
CA GLY A 19 -12.02 9.71 -0.56
C GLY A 19 -11.97 8.19 -0.51
N SER A 20 -11.44 7.56 -1.56
CA SER A 20 -11.15 6.12 -1.54
C SER A 20 -10.11 5.81 -0.46
N GLU A 21 -10.39 4.83 0.40
CA GLU A 21 -9.53 4.52 1.55
C GLU A 21 -8.13 4.08 1.11
N ILE A 22 -8.01 3.33 0.00
CA ILE A 22 -6.70 2.94 -0.52
C ILE A 22 -5.89 4.15 -0.99
N MET A 23 -6.56 5.17 -1.54
CA MET A 23 -5.91 6.41 -1.98
C MET A 23 -5.51 7.29 -0.81
N ILE A 24 -6.32 7.34 0.24
CA ILE A 24 -5.95 8.00 1.50
C ILE A 24 -4.67 7.37 2.05
N ARG A 25 -4.61 6.04 2.13
CA ARG A 25 -3.46 5.33 2.70
C ARG A 25 -2.20 5.50 1.85
N GLN A 26 -2.32 5.38 0.52
CA GLN A 26 -1.19 5.63 -0.38
C GLN A 26 -0.67 7.06 -0.24
N PHE A 27 -1.56 8.05 -0.24
CA PHE A 27 -1.19 9.46 -0.09
C PHE A 27 -0.44 9.72 1.22
N ILE A 28 -0.93 9.17 2.34
CA ILE A 28 -0.25 9.30 3.64
C ILE A 28 1.11 8.57 3.59
N PHE A 29 1.17 7.37 3.02
CA PHE A 29 2.41 6.61 2.90
C PHE A 29 3.48 7.38 2.13
N GLU A 30 3.16 7.91 0.96
CA GLU A 30 4.09 8.67 0.12
C GLU A 30 4.66 9.89 0.83
N ILE A 31 3.80 10.64 1.54
CA ILE A 31 4.25 11.80 2.33
C ILE A 31 5.16 11.33 3.46
N TYR A 32 4.73 10.36 4.25
CA TYR A 32 5.47 9.96 5.44
C TYR A 32 6.80 9.32 5.09
N TYR A 33 6.84 8.49 4.06
CA TYR A 33 8.08 7.90 3.58
C TYR A 33 9.00 8.98 3.00
N SER A 34 8.50 9.88 2.14
CA SER A 34 9.34 10.91 1.52
C SER A 34 9.95 11.90 2.52
N TYR A 35 9.19 12.32 3.53
CA TYR A 35 9.64 13.35 4.49
C TYR A 35 10.43 12.82 5.67
N PHE A 36 10.18 11.58 6.11
CA PHE A 36 10.74 11.07 7.37
C PHE A 36 11.69 9.88 7.20
N ASN A 37 12.03 9.52 5.96
CA ASN A 37 13.10 8.57 5.72
C ASN A 37 14.44 9.15 6.22
N GLY A 38 15.02 8.55 7.26
CA GLY A 38 16.34 8.90 7.79
C GLY A 38 16.42 10.02 8.84
N ILE A 39 15.30 10.65 9.23
CA ILE A 39 15.35 11.81 10.14
C ILE A 39 14.57 11.58 11.44
N GLU A 40 13.33 11.04 11.40
CA GLU A 40 12.50 10.83 12.60
C GLU A 40 11.45 9.68 12.45
N LYS A 41 10.85 9.25 13.57
CA LYS A 41 9.70 8.32 13.60
C LYS A 41 8.40 9.13 13.81
N PRO A 42 7.72 9.58 12.74
CA PRO A 42 6.63 10.56 12.82
C PRO A 42 5.32 9.98 13.38
N LEU A 43 5.14 8.66 13.33
CA LEU A 43 3.99 7.97 13.89
C LEU A 43 4.41 7.21 15.15
N GLN A 44 4.34 7.84 16.31
CA GLN A 44 4.56 7.16 17.59
C GLN A 44 3.43 6.17 17.90
N THR A 45 2.19 6.54 17.53
CA THR A 45 1.02 5.68 17.68
C THR A 45 1.21 4.39 16.88
N GLY A 46 1.03 3.25 17.56
CA GLY A 46 1.15 1.94 16.93
C GLY A 46 2.58 1.44 16.75
N GLN A 47 3.61 2.06 17.35
CA GLN A 47 5.00 1.55 17.26
C GLN A 47 5.12 0.10 17.71
N THR A 48 4.66 -0.23 18.92
CA THR A 48 4.74 -1.59 19.45
C THR A 48 4.02 -2.60 18.56
N VAL A 49 2.86 -2.21 18.01
CA VAL A 49 2.11 -3.06 17.07
C VAL A 49 2.88 -3.24 15.78
N ALA A 50 3.49 -2.18 15.25
CA ALA A 50 4.31 -2.26 14.06
C ALA A 50 5.50 -3.19 14.25
N ASP A 51 6.23 -3.06 15.37
CA ASP A 51 7.37 -3.92 15.69
C ASP A 51 6.96 -5.40 15.76
N GLN A 52 5.86 -5.70 16.48
CA GLN A 52 5.34 -7.07 16.61
C GLN A 52 4.87 -7.67 15.29
N ALA A 53 4.08 -6.91 14.53
CA ALA A 53 3.59 -7.34 13.22
C ALA A 53 4.74 -7.59 12.25
N MET A 54 5.73 -6.70 12.26
CA MET A 54 6.95 -6.81 11.48
C MET A 54 7.75 -8.07 11.82
N ASP A 55 8.01 -8.32 13.11
CA ASP A 55 8.74 -9.51 13.56
C ASP A 55 8.03 -10.78 13.13
N ARG A 56 6.71 -10.84 13.30
CA ARG A 56 5.90 -12.00 12.89
C ARG A 56 5.92 -12.21 11.39
N LEU A 57 5.64 -11.18 10.59
CA LEU A 57 5.68 -11.30 9.12
C LEU A 57 7.07 -11.75 8.65
N SER A 58 8.13 -11.30 9.31
CA SER A 58 9.49 -11.65 8.91
C SER A 58 9.82 -13.09 9.24
N ALA A 59 9.35 -13.60 10.37
CA ALA A 59 9.47 -15.00 10.72
C ALA A 59 8.62 -15.91 9.81
N ASP A 60 7.37 -15.51 9.53
CA ASP A 60 6.41 -16.34 8.80
C ASP A 60 6.64 -16.34 7.28
N LEU A 61 7.21 -15.26 6.73
CA LEU A 61 7.38 -15.05 5.28
C LEU A 61 8.85 -15.00 4.83
N ASP A 62 9.81 -15.22 5.74
CA ASP A 62 11.25 -15.14 5.48
C ASP A 62 11.68 -13.79 4.86
N ILE A 63 11.12 -12.70 5.38
CA ILE A 63 11.42 -11.35 4.89
C ILE A 63 12.79 -10.89 5.40
N SER A 64 13.68 -10.53 4.48
CA SER A 64 14.95 -9.87 4.81
C SER A 64 14.73 -8.45 5.34
N ARG A 65 15.21 -8.21 6.57
CA ARG A 65 15.14 -6.91 7.28
C ARG A 65 16.27 -5.97 6.88
N LEU A 66 16.11 -5.25 5.76
CA LEU A 66 17.02 -4.16 5.41
C LEU A 66 16.51 -2.84 6.00
N PRO A 67 17.39 -1.91 6.46
CA PRO A 67 16.94 -0.68 7.14
C PRO A 67 15.93 0.17 6.35
N THR A 68 16.06 0.21 5.02
CA THR A 68 15.17 0.97 4.14
C THR A 68 13.83 0.28 3.90
N THR A 69 13.82 -1.04 3.79
CA THR A 69 12.60 -1.83 3.63
C THR A 69 11.82 -1.88 4.95
N ASP A 70 12.50 -2.02 6.09
CA ASP A 70 11.88 -1.96 7.42
C ASP A 70 11.10 -0.67 7.64
N LYS A 71 11.66 0.48 7.23
CA LYS A 71 10.98 1.76 7.37
C LYS A 71 9.70 1.85 6.56
N LYS A 72 9.70 1.33 5.32
CA LYS A 72 8.50 1.28 4.47
C LYS A 72 7.42 0.42 5.10
N LEU A 73 7.77 -0.79 5.52
CA LEU A 73 6.84 -1.72 6.14
C LEU A 73 6.29 -1.17 7.47
N GLU A 74 7.14 -0.57 8.30
CA GLU A 74 6.75 0.10 9.55
C GLU A 74 5.70 1.19 9.29
N ILE A 75 5.96 2.09 8.32
CA ILE A 75 5.04 3.18 7.99
C ILE A 75 3.70 2.63 7.50
N TYR A 76 3.73 1.65 6.59
CA TYR A 76 2.51 1.08 6.03
C TYR A 76 1.66 0.38 7.09
N ILE A 77 2.26 -0.47 7.93
CA ILE A 77 1.57 -1.16 9.03
C ILE A 77 0.91 -0.15 9.97
N LYS A 78 1.62 0.93 10.35
CA LYS A 78 1.05 1.95 11.23
C LYS A 78 -0.12 2.69 10.59
N ILE A 79 -0.01 3.04 9.31
CA ILE A 79 -1.10 3.67 8.58
C ILE A 79 -2.31 2.74 8.58
N GLN A 80 -2.15 1.48 8.14
CA GLN A 80 -3.24 0.51 8.11
C GLN A 80 -3.88 0.34 9.50
N TYR A 81 -3.06 0.12 10.53
CA TYR A 81 -3.50 -0.02 11.92
C TYR A 81 -4.33 1.19 12.39
N ILE A 82 -3.82 2.41 12.22
CA ILE A 82 -4.50 3.64 12.65
C ILE A 82 -5.84 3.80 11.92
N ARG A 83 -5.88 3.55 10.60
CA ARG A 83 -7.11 3.68 9.80
C ARG A 83 -8.16 2.65 10.22
N MET A 84 -7.78 1.38 10.40
CA MET A 84 -8.69 0.33 10.86
C MET A 84 -9.25 0.63 12.27
N HIS A 85 -8.41 1.09 13.21
CA HIS A 85 -8.88 1.49 14.55
C HIS A 85 -9.75 2.75 14.53
N GLY A 86 -9.54 3.63 13.53
CA GLY A 86 -10.42 4.74 13.20
C GLY A 86 -11.75 4.32 12.54
N LYS A 87 -11.97 3.01 12.31
CA LYS A 87 -13.10 2.43 11.57
C LYS A 87 -13.17 2.84 10.10
N ASP A 88 -12.03 3.26 9.53
CA ASP A 88 -11.88 3.58 8.12
C ASP A 88 -11.31 2.35 7.39
N TYR A 89 -12.19 1.41 7.07
CA TYR A 89 -11.86 0.12 6.43
C TYR A 89 -11.88 0.22 4.90
N LEU A 90 -11.05 -0.60 4.26
CA LEU A 90 -11.17 -0.88 2.83
C LEU A 90 -12.48 -1.63 2.51
N THR A 91 -12.99 -1.40 1.30
CA THR A 91 -14.29 -1.95 0.84
C THR A 91 -14.23 -2.66 -0.50
N ASP A 92 -13.08 -2.61 -1.17
CA ASP A 92 -12.90 -3.10 -2.54
C ASP A 92 -11.77 -4.12 -2.59
N HIS A 93 -11.94 -5.14 -3.42
CA HIS A 93 -10.89 -6.13 -3.68
C HIS A 93 -9.76 -5.51 -4.50
N VAL A 94 -8.53 -5.91 -4.21
CA VAL A 94 -7.33 -5.57 -4.99
C VAL A 94 -6.67 -6.80 -5.61
N LEU A 95 -6.99 -7.99 -5.09
CA LEU A 95 -6.58 -9.27 -5.65
C LEU A 95 -7.75 -9.98 -6.33
N THR A 96 -7.47 -10.81 -7.34
CA THR A 96 -8.50 -11.58 -8.04
C THR A 96 -9.07 -12.69 -7.16
N ALA A 97 -10.33 -13.07 -7.42
CA ALA A 97 -10.94 -14.25 -6.82
C ALA A 97 -10.08 -15.51 -7.02
N GLY A 98 -9.88 -16.30 -5.97
CA GLY A 98 -9.03 -17.49 -5.97
C GLY A 98 -7.62 -17.29 -5.40
N PHE A 99 -7.17 -16.04 -5.18
CA PHE A 99 -5.86 -15.77 -4.59
C PHE A 99 -5.71 -16.45 -3.24
N LYS A 100 -6.71 -16.32 -2.36
CA LYS A 100 -6.71 -16.86 -1.00
C LYS A 100 -6.48 -18.36 -0.97
N GLU A 101 -7.09 -19.09 -1.89
CA GLU A 101 -6.96 -20.54 -2.02
C GLU A 101 -5.60 -20.91 -2.63
N ALA A 102 -5.16 -20.18 -3.67
CA ALA A 102 -3.90 -20.44 -4.37
C ALA A 102 -2.67 -20.08 -3.51
N GLN A 103 -2.77 -19.06 -2.66
CA GLN A 103 -1.69 -18.51 -1.83
C GLN A 103 -2.04 -18.65 -0.34
N ALA A 104 -2.56 -19.81 0.06
CA ALA A 104 -3.11 -20.06 1.39
C ALA A 104 -2.12 -19.78 2.53
N ASN A 105 -0.83 -20.06 2.33
CA ASN A 105 0.21 -19.78 3.33
C ASN A 105 0.39 -18.27 3.55
N LEU A 106 0.56 -17.50 2.47
CA LEU A 106 0.65 -16.03 2.53
C LEU A 106 -0.58 -15.43 3.19
N TRP A 107 -1.76 -15.92 2.77
CA TRP A 107 -3.04 -15.51 3.34
C TRP A 107 -3.10 -15.76 4.85
N HIS A 108 -2.71 -16.97 5.27
CA HIS A 108 -2.74 -17.37 6.66
C HIS A 108 -1.79 -16.54 7.52
N SER A 109 -0.54 -16.33 7.10
CA SER A 109 0.46 -15.55 7.85
C SER A 109 -0.01 -14.12 8.09
N VAL A 110 -0.54 -13.45 7.07
CA VAL A 110 -1.08 -12.09 7.21
C VAL A 110 -2.33 -12.08 8.10
N THR A 111 -3.22 -13.06 7.95
CA THR A 111 -4.41 -13.18 8.80
C THR A 111 -4.03 -13.34 10.27
N GLN A 112 -3.04 -14.19 10.58
CA GLN A 112 -2.55 -14.41 11.94
C GLN A 112 -1.90 -13.16 12.53
N MET A 113 -1.10 -12.45 11.74
CA MET A 113 -0.54 -11.16 12.15
C MET A 113 -1.64 -10.18 12.54
N MET A 114 -2.63 -9.97 11.68
CA MET A 114 -3.70 -9.01 11.95
C MET A 114 -4.53 -9.41 13.17
N ALA A 115 -4.84 -10.70 13.34
CA ALA A 115 -5.59 -11.19 14.50
C ALA A 115 -4.83 -10.96 15.82
N ASN A 116 -3.54 -11.26 15.85
CA ASN A 116 -2.73 -11.20 17.07
C ASN A 116 -2.32 -9.76 17.43
N ASP A 117 -1.87 -9.02 16.42
CA ASP A 117 -1.12 -7.79 16.64
C ASP A 117 -2.03 -6.56 16.49
N TYR A 118 -3.00 -6.57 15.55
CA TYR A 118 -3.98 -5.49 15.45
C TYR A 118 -5.15 -5.66 16.43
N ARG A 119 -5.40 -6.88 16.92
CA ARG A 119 -6.49 -7.26 17.84
C ARG A 119 -7.87 -6.90 17.31
N LEU A 120 -8.11 -7.12 16.02
CA LEU A 120 -9.38 -6.83 15.35
C LEU A 120 -10.12 -8.13 15.03
N ASN A 121 -11.41 -8.20 15.41
CA ASN A 121 -12.31 -9.35 15.19
C ASN A 121 -13.09 -9.28 13.87
N VAL A 122 -12.67 -8.46 12.90
CA VAL A 122 -13.42 -8.22 11.67
C VAL A 122 -12.88 -9.10 10.55
N SER A 123 -13.77 -9.60 9.68
CA SER A 123 -13.41 -10.25 8.40
C SER A 123 -12.72 -9.23 7.49
N GLY A 124 -11.40 -9.09 7.65
CA GLY A 124 -10.57 -8.09 6.99
C GLY A 124 -10.04 -8.55 5.63
N GLU A 125 -10.86 -9.19 4.80
CA GLU A 125 -10.40 -9.74 3.51
C GLU A 125 -9.70 -8.67 2.66
N PHE A 126 -10.35 -7.52 2.47
CA PHE A 126 -9.79 -6.36 1.77
C PHE A 126 -8.50 -5.82 2.42
N GLU A 127 -8.39 -5.94 3.74
CA GLU A 127 -7.25 -5.45 4.50
C GLU A 127 -6.04 -6.39 4.38
N ILE A 128 -6.30 -7.69 4.37
CA ILE A 128 -5.32 -8.73 4.10
C ILE A 128 -4.80 -8.57 2.66
N GLU A 129 -5.70 -8.42 1.69
CA GLU A 129 -5.33 -8.21 0.29
C GLU A 129 -4.47 -6.96 0.08
N ALA A 130 -4.81 -5.85 0.75
CA ALA A 130 -4.05 -4.61 0.61
C ALA A 130 -2.63 -4.74 1.17
N LEU A 131 -2.47 -5.37 2.33
CA LEU A 131 -1.14 -5.60 2.89
C LEU A 131 -0.33 -6.59 2.04
N LEU A 132 -0.94 -7.66 1.55
CA LEU A 132 -0.27 -8.59 0.63
C LEU A 132 0.16 -7.91 -0.66
N THR A 133 -0.69 -7.04 -1.21
CA THR A 133 -0.37 -6.24 -2.40
C THR A 133 0.81 -5.31 -2.14
N PHE A 134 0.85 -4.67 -0.96
CA PHE A 134 1.99 -3.85 -0.55
C PHE A 134 3.27 -4.68 -0.41
N LEU A 135 3.20 -5.82 0.27
CA LEU A 135 4.35 -6.72 0.44
C LEU A 135 4.90 -7.18 -0.92
N PHE A 136 4.03 -7.48 -1.87
CA PHE A 136 4.42 -7.83 -3.23
C PHE A 136 5.04 -6.65 -3.98
N ALA A 137 4.39 -5.48 -3.98
CA ALA A 137 4.83 -4.31 -4.72
C ALA A 137 6.20 -3.79 -4.25
N GLU A 138 6.49 -3.92 -2.95
CA GLU A 138 7.75 -3.51 -2.34
C GLU A 138 8.81 -4.63 -2.31
N GLY A 139 8.50 -5.79 -2.89
CA GLY A 139 9.45 -6.90 -3.05
C GLY A 139 9.73 -7.72 -1.78
N PHE A 140 8.85 -7.64 -0.77
CA PHE A 140 8.92 -8.46 0.44
C PHE A 140 8.45 -9.89 0.21
N THR A 141 7.57 -10.11 -0.76
CA THR A 141 7.08 -11.44 -1.15
C THR A 141 6.94 -11.52 -2.67
N GLN A 142 6.92 -12.74 -3.18
CA GLN A 142 6.64 -13.02 -4.58
C GLN A 142 5.32 -13.76 -4.70
N PHE A 143 4.56 -13.40 -5.73
CA PHE A 143 3.41 -14.17 -6.13
C PHE A 143 3.81 -15.14 -7.24
N GLU A 144 3.28 -16.37 -7.20
CA GLU A 144 3.55 -17.37 -8.24
C GLU A 144 2.98 -16.96 -9.61
N VAL A 145 1.96 -16.10 -9.62
CA VAL A 145 1.26 -15.60 -10.80
C VAL A 145 0.86 -14.13 -10.56
N ASN A 146 0.56 -13.38 -11.63
CA ASN A 146 -0.02 -12.05 -11.46
C ASN A 146 -1.49 -12.17 -11.00
N TRP A 147 -1.74 -11.84 -9.73
CA TRP A 147 -3.05 -11.90 -9.10
C TRP A 147 -3.72 -10.53 -8.92
N LEU A 148 -3.14 -9.46 -9.49
CA LEU A 148 -3.75 -8.14 -9.45
C LEU A 148 -5.09 -8.19 -10.20
N ALA A 149 -6.11 -7.55 -9.64
CA ALA A 149 -7.42 -7.46 -10.30
C ALA A 149 -7.30 -6.93 -11.75
N SER A 150 -8.05 -7.51 -12.68
CA SER A 150 -7.86 -7.27 -14.11
C SER A 150 -8.16 -5.83 -14.52
N ASP A 151 -9.08 -5.17 -13.82
CA ASP A 151 -9.37 -3.75 -13.95
C ASP A 151 -8.20 -2.88 -13.48
N LEU A 152 -7.57 -3.24 -12.37
CA LEU A 152 -6.36 -2.58 -11.86
C LEU A 152 -5.20 -2.72 -12.85
N GLN A 153 -4.95 -3.93 -13.35
CA GLN A 153 -3.90 -4.18 -14.34
C GLN A 153 -4.11 -3.38 -15.63
N SER A 154 -5.34 -3.37 -16.16
CA SER A 154 -5.70 -2.60 -17.35
C SER A 154 -5.49 -1.10 -17.13
N LYS A 155 -5.92 -0.59 -15.97
CA LYS A 155 -5.77 0.82 -15.61
C LYS A 155 -4.30 1.24 -15.46
N VAL A 156 -3.48 0.43 -14.78
CA VAL A 156 -2.03 0.70 -14.64
C VAL A 156 -1.35 0.71 -16.00
N THR A 157 -1.67 -0.25 -16.87
CA THR A 157 -1.10 -0.33 -18.22
C THR A 157 -1.48 0.90 -19.05
N GLN A 158 -2.75 1.30 -19.03
CA GLN A 158 -3.22 2.49 -19.75
C GLN A 158 -2.57 3.78 -19.25
N LEU A 159 -2.45 3.96 -17.94
CA LEU A 159 -1.82 5.14 -17.35
C LEU A 159 -0.32 5.20 -17.67
N THR A 160 0.37 4.06 -17.61
CA THR A 160 1.79 3.94 -17.98
C THR A 160 2.00 4.30 -19.44
N GLN A 161 1.16 3.76 -20.33
CA GLN A 161 1.22 4.06 -21.76
C GLN A 161 1.02 5.56 -22.03
N ARG A 162 0.01 6.18 -21.40
CA ARG A 162 -0.23 7.63 -21.51
C ARG A 162 0.97 8.45 -21.03
N PHE A 163 1.60 8.05 -19.91
CA PHE A 163 2.80 8.72 -19.41
C PHE A 163 3.96 8.62 -20.41
N ILE A 164 4.23 7.42 -20.96
CA ILE A 164 5.27 7.21 -21.96
C ILE A 164 5.01 8.05 -23.22
N GLU A 165 3.76 8.09 -23.70
CA GLU A 165 3.38 8.92 -24.84
C GLU A 165 3.65 10.41 -24.58
N GLN A 166 3.30 10.93 -23.40
CA GLN A 166 3.58 12.31 -23.02
C GLN A 166 5.09 12.60 -22.97
N VAL A 167 5.87 11.69 -22.38
CA VAL A 167 7.35 11.83 -22.32
C VAL A 167 7.95 11.79 -23.73
N ASN A 168 7.51 10.88 -24.59
CA ASN A 168 8.02 10.76 -25.96
C ASN A 168 7.71 12.01 -26.80
N VAL A 169 6.55 12.63 -26.61
CA VAL A 169 6.21 13.91 -27.28
C VAL A 169 7.20 15.02 -26.87
N VAL A 170 7.53 15.12 -25.58
CA VAL A 170 8.50 16.10 -25.08
C VAL A 170 9.90 15.80 -25.62
N LEU A 171 10.33 14.53 -25.59
CA LEU A 171 11.64 14.11 -26.08
C LEU A 171 11.80 14.32 -27.59
N ALA A 172 10.75 14.11 -28.40
CA ALA A 172 10.77 14.35 -29.84
C ALA A 172 10.89 15.85 -30.17
N ALA A 173 10.18 16.69 -29.40
CA ALA A 173 10.27 18.14 -29.52
C ALA A 173 11.69 18.67 -29.18
N ASP A 174 12.32 18.12 -28.12
CA ASP A 174 13.69 18.48 -27.72
C ASP A 174 14.75 17.97 -28.71
N ALA A 175 14.49 16.85 -29.40
CA ALA A 175 15.38 16.29 -30.42
C ALA A 175 15.31 17.03 -31.78
N GLY A 176 14.53 18.12 -31.88
CA GLY A 176 14.32 18.85 -33.13
C GLY A 176 13.53 18.07 -34.18
N GLN A 177 12.89 16.98 -33.78
CA GLN A 177 12.00 16.19 -34.63
C GLN A 177 10.57 16.60 -34.33
N THR A 178 10.08 17.64 -35.02
CA THR A 178 8.63 17.81 -35.17
C THR A 178 8.16 17.04 -36.41
N PRO A 179 6.92 16.51 -36.38
CA PRO A 179 6.41 15.59 -37.42
C PRO A 179 6.40 16.19 -38.83
#